data_AF-A0A937Y4F7-F1
#
_entry.id   AF-A0A937Y4F7-F1
#
_cell.length_a   1.000
_cell.length_b   1.000
_cell.length_c   1.000
_cell.angle_alpha   90.00
_cell.angle_beta   90.00
_cell.angle_gamma   90.00
#
_symmetry.space_group_name_H-M   'P 1'
#
loop_
_entity.id
_entity.type
_entity.pdbx_description
1 polymer ?
#
loop_
_entity_poly.entity_id
_entity_poly.type
_entity_poly.pdbx_seq_one_letter_code
_entity_poly.pdbx_strand_id
1 'polypeptide(L)'
;MSVTANETAQIPPTLNEAAVRDLVEMIHLLASAKDAMSDAMVIRLARTVSEGVALLDRLTRNEGLMRLLQALDRQENQYHLISLSEALNQVSRELATVPPAKGGIAGILRLACEPGTQEGIRSLSLLGKYWGESLRELHRRGGT
;
A
#
# COMPACT_ATOMS: atom_id res chain seq x y z
N MET A 1 76.87 38.07 -11.75
CA MET A 1 76.75 36.71 -12.32
C MET A 1 75.90 35.90 -11.34
N SER A 2 74.65 35.67 -11.74
CA SER A 2 73.75 34.55 -11.46
C SER A 2 73.56 33.98 -10.04
N VAL A 3 72.35 34.22 -9.51
CA VAL A 3 71.36 33.23 -9.02
C VAL A 3 71.81 32.17 -7.99
N THR A 4 71.23 32.25 -6.78
CA THR A 4 70.38 31.16 -6.29
C THR A 4 69.26 31.72 -5.42
N ALA A 5 68.04 31.59 -5.92
CA ALA A 5 66.80 31.93 -5.25
C ALA A 5 66.64 31.06 -4.01
N ASN A 6 66.64 31.69 -2.82
CA ASN A 6 66.06 31.06 -1.65
C ASN A 6 64.61 31.53 -1.57
N GLU A 7 63.76 30.83 -2.30
CA GLU A 7 62.31 30.98 -2.24
C GLU A 7 61.85 30.34 -0.92
N THR A 8 62.06 31.04 0.19
CA THR A 8 61.31 30.77 1.43
C THR A 8 59.86 30.98 1.08
N ALA A 9 59.11 29.89 0.94
CA ALA A 9 57.67 29.89 0.79
C ALA A 9 57.09 30.80 1.87
N GLN A 10 56.72 32.01 1.47
CA GLN A 10 55.98 32.94 2.31
C GLN A 10 54.62 32.31 2.53
N ILE A 11 54.51 31.61 3.66
CA ILE A 11 53.21 31.30 4.25
C ILE A 11 52.56 32.67 4.46
N PRO A 12 51.43 32.98 3.80
CA PRO A 12 50.84 34.30 3.87
C PRO A 12 50.59 34.68 5.35
N PRO A 13 50.89 35.93 5.78
CA PRO A 13 50.85 36.37 7.18
C PRO A 13 49.41 36.53 7.73
N THR A 14 48.43 35.83 7.16
CA THR A 14 47.01 35.95 7.48
C THR A 14 46.44 34.74 8.23
N LEU A 15 47.25 33.74 8.56
CA LEU A 15 46.88 32.67 9.50
C LEU A 15 47.31 33.04 10.92
N ASN A 16 46.59 33.98 11.52
CA ASN A 16 46.72 34.30 12.95
C ASN A 16 46.22 33.11 13.80
N GLU A 17 46.86 32.83 14.95
CA GLU A 17 46.47 31.73 15.85
C GLU A 17 44.99 31.81 16.27
N ALA A 18 44.46 33.03 16.37
CA ALA A 18 43.04 33.28 16.62
C ALA A 18 42.13 32.72 15.52
N ALA A 19 42.48 32.92 14.24
CA ALA A 19 41.68 32.42 13.11
C ALA A 19 41.67 30.88 13.04
N VAL A 20 42.79 30.24 13.41
CA VAL A 20 42.87 28.78 13.51
C VAL A 20 42.01 28.27 14.66
N ARG A 21 42.01 28.97 15.79
CA ARG A 21 41.19 28.64 16.97
C ARG A 21 39.69 28.75 16.67
N ASP A 22 39.27 29.82 16.02
CA ASP A 22 37.87 30.06 15.64
C ASP A 22 37.38 28.99 14.64
N LEU A 23 38.23 28.58 13.69
CA LEU A 23 37.91 27.50 12.74
C LEU A 23 37.76 26.16 13.45
N VAL A 24 38.63 25.84 14.41
CA VAL A 24 38.55 24.61 15.20
C VAL A 24 37.29 24.58 16.07
N GLU A 25 36.90 25.72 16.64
CA GLU A 25 35.66 25.85 17.40
C GLU A 25 34.43 25.64 16.51
N MET A 26 34.42 26.23 15.31
CA MET A 26 33.35 26.03 14.33
C MET A 26 33.27 24.58 13.83
N ILE A 27 34.41 23.90 13.65
CA ILE A 27 34.45 22.48 13.29
C ILE A 27 33.86 21.62 14.41
N HIS A 28 34.16 21.88 15.67
CA HIS A 28 33.57 21.15 16.80
C HIS A 28 32.07 21.41 16.94
N LEU A 29 31.63 22.66 16.74
CA LEU A 29 30.21 23.02 16.71
C LEU A 29 29.47 22.32 15.57
N LEU A 30 30.05 22.30 14.38
CA LEU A 30 29.46 21.64 13.22
C LEU A 30 29.46 20.12 13.39
N ALA A 31 30.52 19.55 13.96
CA ALA A 31 30.61 18.12 14.25
C ALA A 31 29.56 17.69 15.28
N SER A 32 29.39 18.44 16.37
CA SER A 32 28.37 18.18 17.40
C SER A 32 26.95 18.40 16.88
N ALA A 33 26.71 19.43 16.06
CA ALA A 33 25.43 19.64 15.40
C ALA A 33 25.09 18.51 14.43
N LYS A 34 26.07 18.04 13.65
CA LYS A 34 25.91 16.89 12.74
C LYS A 34 25.58 15.62 13.52
N ASP A 35 26.30 15.35 14.60
CA ASP A 35 26.12 14.16 15.42
C ASP A 35 24.75 14.16 16.12
N ALA A 36 24.35 15.29 16.70
CA ALA A 36 23.03 15.44 17.33
C ALA A 36 21.87 15.31 16.32
N MET A 37 22.01 15.87 15.12
CA MET A 37 21.01 15.69 14.06
C MET A 37 20.98 14.26 13.52
N SER A 38 22.15 13.62 13.41
CA SER A 38 22.26 12.22 12.99
C SER A 38 21.60 11.31 14.02
N ASP A 39 21.96 11.42 15.29
CA ASP A 39 21.38 10.60 16.36
C ASP A 39 19.87 10.83 16.50
N ALA A 40 19.41 12.08 16.49
CA ALA A 40 17.98 12.38 16.54
C ALA A 40 17.21 11.84 15.31
N MET A 41 17.80 11.91 14.11
CA MET A 41 17.21 11.36 12.89
C MET A 41 17.21 9.84 12.91
N VAL A 42 18.30 9.20 13.37
CA VAL A 42 18.40 7.75 13.53
C VAL A 42 17.39 7.26 14.57
N ILE A 43 17.25 7.93 15.71
CA ILE A 43 16.27 7.60 16.75
C ILE A 43 14.85 7.69 16.19
N ARG A 44 14.54 8.76 15.44
CA ARG A 44 13.21 8.93 14.84
C ARG A 44 12.94 7.89 13.76
N LEU A 45 13.91 7.60 12.90
CA LEU A 45 13.81 6.55 11.89
C LEU A 45 13.63 5.18 12.53
N ALA A 46 14.45 4.85 13.53
CA ALA A 46 14.35 3.62 14.30
C ALA A 46 12.98 3.48 14.97
N ARG A 47 12.42 4.59 15.49
CA ARG A 47 11.06 4.62 16.05
C ARG A 47 10.01 4.34 14.97
N THR A 48 10.05 5.04 13.83
CA THR A 48 9.10 4.81 12.73
C THR A 48 9.19 3.41 12.16
N VAL A 49 10.40 2.86 12.01
CA VAL A 49 10.61 1.47 11.56
C VAL A 49 10.07 0.50 12.60
N SER A 50 10.32 0.72 13.89
CA SER A 50 9.80 -0.13 14.97
C SER A 50 8.27 -0.12 15.01
N GLU A 51 7.66 1.06 14.85
CA GLU A 51 6.20 1.20 14.72
C GLU A 51 5.68 0.50 13.46
N GLY A 52 6.37 0.62 12.33
CA GLY A 52 6.04 -0.08 11.08
C GLY A 52 6.10 -1.60 11.23
N VAL A 53 7.15 -2.12 11.87
CA VAL A 53 7.29 -3.55 12.17
C VAL A 53 6.18 -4.02 13.13
N ALA A 54 5.82 -3.22 14.14
CA ALA A 54 4.72 -3.55 15.03
C ALA A 54 3.35 -3.56 14.31
N LEU A 55 3.12 -2.66 13.37
CA LEU A 55 1.92 -2.67 12.51
C LEU A 55 1.92 -3.89 11.59
N LEU A 56 3.06 -4.27 11.02
CA LEU A 56 3.20 -5.47 10.21
C LEU A 56 2.98 -6.76 11.03
N ASP A 57 3.48 -6.83 12.26
CA ASP A 57 3.21 -7.96 13.16
C ASP A 57 1.72 -8.06 13.48
N ARG A 58 1.06 -6.93 13.79
CA ARG A 58 -0.40 -6.90 14.00
C ARG A 58 -1.19 -7.31 12.75
N LEU A 59 -0.75 -6.87 11.57
CA LEU A 59 -1.35 -7.24 10.29
C LEU A 59 -1.19 -8.75 10.01
N THR A 60 0.00 -9.29 10.28
CA THR A 60 0.31 -10.72 10.11
C THR A 60 -0.45 -11.60 11.12
N ARG A 61 -0.64 -11.10 12.34
CA ARG A 61 -1.46 -11.75 13.38
C ARG A 61 -2.96 -11.62 13.14
N ASN A 62 -3.38 -10.74 12.22
CA ASN A 62 -4.78 -10.66 11.83
C ASN A 62 -5.11 -11.85 10.92
N GLU A 63 -5.63 -12.92 11.53
CA GLU A 63 -6.00 -14.13 10.80
C GLU A 63 -6.99 -13.85 9.66
N GLY A 64 -7.88 -12.87 9.81
CA GLY A 64 -8.85 -12.50 8.78
C GLY A 64 -8.18 -11.96 7.52
N LEU A 65 -7.27 -11.01 7.67
CA LEU A 65 -6.53 -10.40 6.57
C LEU A 65 -5.57 -11.39 5.92
N MET A 66 -4.88 -12.22 6.71
CA MET A 66 -4.03 -13.28 6.17
C MET A 66 -4.82 -14.34 5.41
N ARG A 67 -5.99 -14.77 5.92
CA ARG A 67 -6.88 -15.70 5.21
C ARG A 67 -7.42 -15.09 3.92
N LEU A 68 -7.74 -13.79 3.92
CA LEU A 68 -8.19 -13.08 2.73
C LEU A 68 -7.08 -12.99 1.69
N LEU A 69 -5.85 -12.65 2.09
CA LEU A 69 -4.69 -12.62 1.20
C LEU A 69 -4.42 -14.00 0.60
N GLN A 70 -4.43 -15.06 1.42
CA GLN A 70 -4.31 -16.44 0.95
C GLN A 70 -5.44 -16.83 -0.01
N ALA A 71 -6.67 -16.40 0.27
CA ALA A 71 -7.79 -16.62 -0.64
C ALA A 71 -7.55 -15.90 -1.98
N LEU A 72 -7.05 -14.66 -1.99
CA LEU A 72 -6.73 -13.92 -3.21
C LEU A 72 -5.53 -14.50 -3.98
N ASP A 73 -4.58 -15.11 -3.29
CA ASP A 73 -3.39 -15.71 -3.89
C ASP A 73 -3.67 -17.06 -4.58
N ARG A 74 -4.78 -17.72 -4.23
CA ARG A 74 -5.20 -18.96 -4.90
C ARG A 74 -5.56 -18.67 -6.35
N GLN A 75 -4.88 -19.35 -7.28
CA GLN A 75 -5.08 -19.25 -8.73
C GLN A 75 -6.55 -19.45 -9.15
N GLU A 76 -7.26 -20.34 -8.46
CA GLU A 76 -8.71 -20.58 -8.63
C GLU A 76 -9.53 -19.30 -8.40
N ASN A 77 -9.21 -18.54 -7.35
CA ASN A 77 -9.92 -17.31 -7.00
C ASN A 77 -9.51 -16.15 -7.91
N GLN A 78 -8.24 -16.09 -8.35
CA GLN A 78 -7.79 -15.12 -9.35
C GLN A 78 -8.56 -15.29 -10.66
N TYR A 79 -8.75 -16.53 -11.12
CA TYR A 79 -9.53 -16.81 -12.33
C TYR A 79 -10.99 -16.34 -12.19
N HIS A 80 -11.62 -16.61 -11.04
CA HIS A 80 -12.98 -16.13 -10.77
C HIS A 80 -13.08 -14.61 -10.72
N LEU A 81 -12.11 -13.92 -10.12
CA LEU A 81 -12.09 -12.45 -10.06
C LEU A 81 -11.92 -11.83 -11.45
N ILE A 82 -11.05 -12.39 -12.27
CA ILE A 82 -10.86 -11.94 -13.66
C ILE A 82 -12.14 -12.18 -14.46
N SER A 83 -12.73 -13.37 -14.35
CA SER A 83 -13.98 -13.71 -15.04
C SER A 83 -15.15 -12.80 -14.63
N LEU A 84 -15.29 -12.53 -13.33
CA LEU A 84 -16.31 -11.62 -12.81
C LEU A 84 -16.08 -10.18 -13.31
N SER A 85 -14.82 -9.72 -13.29
CA SER A 85 -14.47 -8.39 -13.81
C SER A 85 -14.83 -8.26 -15.30
N GLU A 86 -14.52 -9.28 -16.09
CA GLU A 86 -14.85 -9.31 -17.52
C GLU A 86 -16.36 -9.30 -17.75
N ALA A 87 -17.10 -10.11 -16.98
CA ALA A 87 -18.56 -10.14 -17.04
C ALA A 87 -19.19 -8.79 -16.67
N LEU A 88 -18.69 -8.12 -15.62
CA LEU A 88 -19.16 -6.79 -15.23
C LEU A 88 -18.86 -5.73 -16.31
N ASN A 89 -17.67 -5.78 -16.91
CA ASN A 89 -17.33 -4.91 -18.04
C ASN A 89 -18.27 -5.15 -19.24
N GLN A 90 -18.58 -6.41 -19.53
CA GLN A 90 -19.48 -6.75 -20.62
C GLN A 90 -20.91 -6.24 -20.36
N VAL A 91 -21.43 -6.45 -19.15
CA VAL A 91 -22.74 -5.89 -18.73
C VAL A 91 -22.74 -4.37 -18.85
N SER A 92 -21.68 -3.70 -18.41
CA SER A 92 -21.58 -2.23 -18.52
C SER A 92 -21.58 -1.75 -19.97
N ARG A 93 -20.91 -2.46 -20.89
CA ARG A 93 -20.88 -2.13 -22.32
C ARG A 93 -22.23 -2.37 -22.98
N GLU A 94 -22.90 -3.47 -22.64
CA GLU A 94 -24.20 -3.82 -23.18
C GLU A 94 -25.27 -2.81 -22.72
N LEU A 95 -25.32 -2.48 -21.43
CA LEU A 95 -26.21 -1.44 -20.91
C LEU A 95 -25.96 -0.06 -21.53
N ALA A 96 -24.73 0.24 -21.92
CA ALA A 96 -24.39 1.50 -22.59
C ALA A 96 -24.85 1.56 -24.06
N THR A 97 -25.13 0.42 -24.68
CA THR A 97 -25.44 0.31 -26.12
C THR A 97 -26.89 -0.09 -26.40
N VAL A 98 -27.57 -0.76 -25.46
CA VAL A 98 -28.95 -1.21 -25.63
C VAL A 98 -29.93 -0.09 -25.22
N PRO A 99 -30.98 0.20 -26.02
CA PRO A 99 -31.99 1.19 -25.65
C PRO A 99 -32.71 0.80 -24.35
N PRO A 100 -33.17 1.79 -23.55
CA PRO A 100 -33.80 1.53 -22.26
C PRO A 100 -35.01 0.61 -22.42
N ALA A 101 -35.20 -0.28 -21.44
CA ALA A 101 -36.29 -1.25 -21.45
C ALA A 101 -37.64 -0.53 -21.62
N LYS A 102 -38.47 -1.02 -22.55
CA LYS A 102 -39.78 -0.42 -22.89
C LYS A 102 -40.80 -0.44 -21.73
N GLY A 103 -40.50 -1.15 -20.64
CA GLY A 103 -41.32 -1.20 -19.42
C GLY A 103 -42.68 -1.91 -19.57
N GLY A 104 -43.48 -1.89 -18.50
CA GLY A 104 -44.84 -2.43 -18.45
C GLY A 104 -44.98 -3.84 -17.88
N ILE A 105 -46.19 -4.19 -17.41
CA ILE A 105 -46.51 -5.49 -16.80
C ILE A 105 -46.18 -6.65 -17.75
N ALA A 106 -46.49 -6.50 -19.04
CA ALA A 106 -46.15 -7.50 -20.07
C ALA A 106 -44.63 -7.66 -20.26
N GLY A 107 -43.85 -6.58 -20.11
CA GLY A 107 -42.39 -6.62 -20.17
C GLY A 107 -41.77 -7.35 -18.99
N ILE A 108 -42.29 -7.11 -17.77
CA ILE A 108 -41.87 -7.84 -16.56
C ILE A 108 -42.20 -9.33 -16.69
N LEU A 109 -43.41 -9.67 -17.14
CA LEU A 109 -43.82 -11.06 -17.34
C LEU A 109 -42.93 -11.77 -18.37
N ARG A 110 -42.59 -11.10 -19.48
CA ARG A 110 -41.67 -11.66 -20.47
C ARG A 110 -40.27 -11.86 -19.89
N LEU A 111 -39.70 -10.85 -19.23
CA LEU A 111 -38.38 -10.93 -18.60
C LEU A 111 -38.32 -12.06 -17.56
N ALA A 112 -39.35 -12.22 -16.73
CA ALA A 112 -39.42 -13.29 -15.75
C ALA A 112 -39.57 -14.69 -16.39
N CYS A 113 -40.18 -14.77 -17.58
CA CYS A 113 -40.28 -16.00 -18.36
C CYS A 113 -39.02 -16.32 -19.18
N GLU A 114 -38.05 -15.40 -19.28
CA GLU A 114 -36.79 -15.67 -19.97
C GLU A 114 -35.97 -16.71 -19.19
N PRO A 115 -35.50 -17.80 -19.84
CA PRO A 115 -34.69 -18.82 -19.17
C PRO A 115 -33.43 -18.24 -18.50
N GLY A 116 -32.80 -17.24 -19.12
CA GLY A 116 -31.63 -16.56 -18.56
C GLY A 116 -31.91 -15.84 -17.25
N THR A 117 -33.06 -15.15 -17.15
CA THR A 117 -33.50 -14.49 -15.91
C THR A 117 -33.80 -15.50 -14.81
N GLN A 118 -34.43 -16.62 -15.16
CA GLN A 118 -34.73 -17.69 -14.20
C GLN A 118 -33.46 -18.32 -13.63
N GLU A 119 -32.50 -18.64 -14.49
CA GLU A 119 -31.20 -19.18 -14.07
C GLU A 119 -30.39 -18.16 -13.27
N GLY A 120 -30.46 -16.87 -13.61
CA GLY A 120 -29.85 -15.79 -12.84
C GLY A 120 -30.42 -15.69 -11.41
N ILE A 121 -31.76 -15.69 -11.27
CA ILE A 121 -32.44 -15.67 -9.97
C ILE A 121 -32.10 -16.93 -9.15
N ARG A 122 -32.08 -18.10 -9.79
CA ARG A 122 -31.67 -19.37 -9.15
C ARG A 122 -30.24 -19.30 -8.66
N SER A 123 -29.32 -18.78 -9.47
CA SER A 123 -27.90 -18.61 -9.12
C SER A 123 -27.72 -17.70 -7.92
N LEU A 124 -28.42 -16.56 -7.90
CA LEU A 124 -28.44 -15.64 -6.76
C LEU A 124 -29.01 -16.28 -5.49
N SER A 125 -30.07 -17.09 -5.63
CA SER A 125 -30.65 -17.82 -4.51
C SER A 125 -29.68 -18.85 -3.91
N LEU A 126 -28.95 -19.58 -4.75
CA LEU A 126 -27.94 -20.55 -4.29
C LEU A 126 -26.76 -19.86 -3.64
N LEU A 127 -26.26 -18.77 -4.24
CA LEU A 127 -25.21 -17.94 -3.66
C LEU A 127 -25.60 -17.46 -2.25
N GLY A 128 -26.81 -16.91 -2.10
CA GLY A 128 -27.31 -16.44 -0.81
C GLY A 128 -27.41 -17.54 0.24
N LYS A 129 -27.86 -18.75 -0.15
CA LYS A 129 -27.94 -19.91 0.76
C LYS A 129 -26.57 -20.27 1.32
N TYR A 130 -25.58 -20.49 0.45
CA TYR A 130 -24.24 -20.90 0.89
C TYR A 130 -23.51 -19.78 1.64
N TRP A 131 -23.72 -18.52 1.25
CA TRP A 131 -23.20 -17.37 1.98
C TRP A 131 -23.74 -17.31 3.42
N GLY A 132 -25.05 -17.45 3.59
CA GLY A 132 -25.69 -17.45 4.91
C GLY A 132 -25.26 -18.62 5.79
N GLU A 133 -25.06 -19.80 5.20
CA GLU A 133 -24.53 -20.98 5.89
C GLU A 133 -23.08 -20.77 6.35
N SER A 134 -22.22 -20.24 5.46
CA SER A 134 -20.83 -19.91 5.77
C SER A 134 -20.72 -18.86 6.89
N LEU A 135 -21.53 -17.79 6.85
CA LEU A 135 -21.54 -16.78 7.90
C LEU A 135 -21.97 -17.34 9.26
N ARG A 136 -22.99 -18.19 9.29
CA ARG A 136 -23.43 -18.86 10.53
C ARG A 136 -22.33 -19.77 11.09
N GLU A 137 -21.66 -20.49 10.21
CA GLU A 137 -20.53 -21.35 10.58
C GLU A 137 -19.34 -20.55 11.14
N LEU A 138 -19.02 -19.40 10.54
CA LEU A 138 -17.99 -18.49 11.05
C LEU A 138 -18.34 -17.91 12.43
N HIS A 139 -19.60 -17.49 12.65
CA HIS A 139 -20.05 -17.02 13.96
C HIS A 139 -20.02 -18.15 15.00
N ARG A 140 -20.35 -19.38 14.60
CA ARG A 140 -20.29 -20.56 15.46
C ARG A 140 -18.85 -20.92 15.85
N ARG A 141 -17.88 -20.70 14.97
CA ARG A 141 -16.45 -20.96 15.22
C ARG A 141 -15.71 -19.81 15.90
N GLY A 142 -16.15 -18.57 15.71
CA GLY A 142 -15.55 -17.36 16.29
C GLY A 142 -16.14 -16.94 17.65
N GLY A 143 -16.99 -17.77 18.26
CA GLY A 143 -17.63 -17.52 19.56
C GLY A 143 -16.78 -17.93 20.79
N THR A 144 -15.47 -17.64 20.78
CA THR A 144 -14.58 -17.69 21.96
C THR A 144 -13.65 -16.50 21.96
#